data_AF-A0A926A3R0-F1
#
_entry.id   AF-A0A926A3R0-F1
#
_cell.length_a   1.000
_cell.length_b   1.000
_cell.length_c   1.000
_cell.angle_alpha   90.00
_cell.angle_beta   90.00
_cell.angle_gamma   90.00
#
_symmetry.space_group_name_H-M   'P 1'
#
loop_
_entity.id
_entity.type
_entity.pdbx_description
1 polymer ?
#
loop_
_entity_poly.entity_id
_entity_poly.type
_entity_poly.pdbx_seq_one_letter_code
_entity_poly.pdbx_strand_id
1 'polypeptide(L)'
;MQNRISQSYELAALRMFDVAEATWDVHDLSDGILKGARAEFPVEPVRTLDALHLSTAMEFYEAFGELTMLSFDERVRVNASALGMALSPMPARIAAQARNWFDWDIRIVDVQLSSCPQRSTSIRFPNVRAN
;
A
#
# COMPACT_ATOMS: atom_id res chain seq x y z
N MET A 1 14.40 21.73 10.45
CA MET A 1 14.74 20.47 9.74
C MET A 1 14.90 19.35 10.78
N GLN A 2 13.80 18.86 11.38
CA GLN A 2 13.84 17.89 12.50
C GLN A 2 13.20 16.53 12.17
N ASN A 3 13.18 16.11 10.90
CA ASN A 3 12.47 14.88 10.49
C ASN A 3 13.32 13.91 9.66
N ARG A 4 14.63 13.89 9.88
CA ARG A 4 15.53 12.93 9.23
C ARG A 4 15.65 11.68 10.11
N ILE A 5 15.39 10.52 9.53
CA ILE A 5 15.70 9.23 10.16
C ILE A 5 17.22 9.14 10.37
N SER A 6 17.66 8.54 11.48
CA SER A 6 19.09 8.35 11.71
C SER A 6 19.66 7.31 10.74
N GLN A 7 20.97 7.37 10.48
CA GLN A 7 21.65 6.44 9.57
C GLN A 7 21.42 4.95 9.89
N SER A 8 21.35 4.58 11.18
CA SER A 8 21.06 3.19 11.58
C SER A 8 19.64 2.75 11.22
N TYR A 9 18.66 3.64 11.39
CA TYR A 9 17.28 3.41 10.95
C TYR A 9 17.17 3.36 9.42
N GLU A 10 17.91 4.22 8.72
CA GLU A 10 17.97 4.21 7.25
C GLU A 10 18.49 2.86 6.74
N LEU A 11 19.63 2.40 7.26
CA LEU A 11 20.19 1.10 6.86
C LEU A 11 19.28 -0.09 7.19
N ALA A 12 18.60 -0.03 8.34
CA ALA A 12 17.63 -1.06 8.72
C ALA A 12 16.41 -1.06 7.79
N ALA A 13 15.88 0.11 7.44
CA ALA A 13 14.77 0.25 6.51
C ALA A 13 15.13 -0.25 5.11
N LEU A 14 16.31 0.12 4.60
CA LEU A 14 16.80 -0.34 3.30
C LEU A 14 16.91 -1.87 3.25
N ARG A 15 17.50 -2.51 4.27
CA ARG A 15 17.56 -3.98 4.34
C ARG A 15 16.18 -4.63 4.37
N MET A 16 15.21 -3.99 5.02
CA MET A 16 13.83 -4.48 5.03
C MET A 16 13.18 -4.36 3.66
N PHE A 17 13.46 -3.28 2.93
CA PHE A 17 13.01 -3.12 1.55
C PHE A 17 13.66 -4.13 0.61
N ASP A 18 14.97 -4.39 0.72
CA ASP A 18 15.65 -5.40 -0.11
C ASP A 18 15.00 -6.78 0.03
N VAL A 19 14.63 -7.17 1.26
CA VAL A 19 13.97 -8.46 1.54
C VAL A 19 12.54 -8.48 1.00
N ALA A 20 11.82 -7.36 1.08
CA ALA A 20 10.44 -7.27 0.60
C ALA A 20 10.36 -7.15 -0.93
N GLU A 21 11.26 -6.40 -1.56
CA GLU A 21 11.31 -6.21 -3.01
C GLU A 21 11.51 -7.54 -3.74
N ALA A 22 12.26 -8.47 -3.14
CA ALA A 22 12.43 -9.82 -3.66
C ALA A 22 11.12 -10.64 -3.74
N THR A 23 10.03 -10.18 -3.09
CA THR A 23 8.71 -10.80 -3.13
C THR A 23 7.69 -10.00 -3.92
N TRP A 24 8.07 -8.89 -4.54
CA TRP A 24 7.15 -8.04 -5.31
C TRP A 24 7.10 -8.50 -6.76
N ASP A 25 5.87 -8.59 -7.28
CA ASP A 25 5.62 -8.72 -8.70
C ASP A 25 5.44 -7.31 -9.30
N VAL A 26 6.17 -7.05 -10.39
CA VAL A 26 5.99 -5.83 -11.17
C VAL A 26 4.95 -6.09 -12.26
N HIS A 27 3.89 -5.30 -12.27
CA HIS A 27 2.81 -5.44 -13.23
C HIS A 27 2.82 -4.30 -14.24
N ASP A 28 2.72 -4.65 -15.52
CA ASP A 28 2.62 -3.68 -16.60
C ASP A 28 1.25 -3.00 -16.62
N LEU A 29 1.21 -1.73 -17.06
CA LEU A 29 -0.05 -1.02 -17.24
C LEU A 29 -0.76 -1.54 -18.50
N SER A 30 -1.68 -2.47 -18.30
CA SER A 30 -2.56 -2.97 -19.36
C SER A 30 -3.54 -1.90 -19.85
N ASP A 31 -4.09 -2.07 -21.06
CA ASP A 31 -5.20 -1.23 -21.54
C ASP A 31 -6.42 -1.30 -20.60
N GLY A 32 -6.62 -2.46 -19.94
CA GLY A 32 -7.66 -2.64 -18.93
C GLY A 32 -7.45 -1.73 -17.73
N ILE A 33 -6.23 -1.68 -17.20
CA ILE A 33 -5.84 -0.78 -16.11
C ILE A 33 -5.98 0.68 -16.51
N LEU A 34 -5.51 1.06 -17.70
CA LEU A 34 -5.61 2.45 -18.16
C LEU A 34 -7.06 2.88 -18.36
N LYS A 35 -7.93 1.96 -18.81
CA LYS A 35 -9.36 2.20 -18.94
C LYS A 35 -10.03 2.34 -17.57
N GLY A 36 -9.74 1.45 -16.63
CA GLY A 36 -10.31 1.49 -15.28
C GLY A 36 -9.85 2.72 -14.49
N ALA A 37 -8.61 3.16 -14.65
CA ALA A 37 -8.09 4.39 -14.04
C ALA A 37 -8.77 5.69 -14.56
N ARG A 38 -9.52 5.62 -15.66
CA ARG A 38 -10.33 6.74 -16.19
C ARG A 38 -11.80 6.65 -15.78
N ALA A 39 -12.21 5.55 -15.15
CA ALA A 39 -13.56 5.40 -14.65
C ALA A 39 -13.77 6.20 -13.36
N GLU A 40 -15.03 6.39 -12.99
CA GLU A 40 -15.39 6.99 -11.69
C GLU A 40 -15.07 6.03 -10.56
N PHE A 41 -14.51 6.57 -9.47
CA PHE A 41 -14.27 5.81 -8.24
C PHE A 41 -15.34 6.11 -7.18
N PRO A 42 -15.56 5.19 -6.22
CA PRO A 42 -16.56 5.41 -5.16
C PRO A 42 -16.33 6.66 -4.31
N VAL A 43 -15.07 7.09 -4.14
CA VAL A 43 -14.71 8.29 -3.37
C VAL A 43 -13.77 9.18 -4.17
N GLU A 44 -14.34 10.30 -4.63
CA GLU A 44 -13.65 11.35 -5.38
C GLU A 44 -13.25 12.55 -4.48
N PRO A 45 -12.21 13.33 -4.83
CA PRO A 45 -11.38 13.22 -6.03
C PRO A 45 -10.24 12.22 -5.89
N VAL A 46 -10.01 11.40 -6.92
CA VAL A 46 -8.90 10.45 -7.03
C VAL A 46 -7.76 11.04 -7.89
N ARG A 47 -6.52 11.01 -7.40
CA ARG A 47 -5.36 11.48 -8.18
C ARG A 47 -4.99 10.44 -9.23
N THR A 48 -4.31 10.85 -10.31
CA THR A 48 -3.93 9.93 -11.40
C THR A 48 -3.18 8.69 -10.91
N LEU A 49 -2.26 8.83 -9.96
CA LEU A 49 -1.54 7.68 -9.40
C LEU A 49 -2.42 6.81 -8.49
N ASP A 50 -3.31 7.41 -7.69
CA ASP A 50 -4.35 6.69 -6.93
C ASP A 50 -5.19 5.80 -7.86
N ALA A 51 -5.66 6.38 -8.97
CA ALA A 51 -6.52 5.71 -9.93
C ALA A 51 -5.83 4.52 -10.60
N LEU A 52 -4.55 4.67 -10.97
CA LEU A 52 -3.76 3.56 -11.52
C LEU A 52 -3.58 2.42 -10.52
N HIS A 53 -3.29 2.72 -9.25
CA HIS A 53 -3.16 1.69 -8.22
C HIS A 53 -4.49 0.99 -7.92
N LEU A 54 -5.59 1.74 -7.79
CA LEU A 54 -6.91 1.17 -7.54
C LEU A 54 -7.39 0.32 -8.72
N SER A 55 -7.15 0.78 -9.95
CA SER A 55 -7.52 0.02 -11.15
C SER A 55 -6.68 -1.24 -11.32
N THR A 56 -5.39 -1.20 -10.97
CA THR A 56 -4.54 -2.39 -10.94
C THR A 56 -5.06 -3.39 -9.91
N ALA A 57 -5.33 -2.93 -8.69
CA ALA A 57 -5.87 -3.77 -7.63
C ALA A 57 -7.23 -4.39 -8.01
N MET A 58 -8.10 -3.64 -8.69
CA MET A 58 -9.36 -4.18 -9.21
C MET A 58 -9.16 -5.29 -10.24
N GLU A 59 -8.21 -5.15 -11.17
CA GLU A 59 -7.91 -6.20 -12.15
C GLU A 59 -7.48 -7.50 -11.46
N PHE A 60 -6.62 -7.41 -10.43
CA PHE A 60 -6.25 -8.57 -9.61
C PHE A 60 -7.43 -9.11 -8.79
N TYR A 61 -8.24 -8.24 -8.19
CA TYR A 61 -9.40 -8.65 -7.40
C TYR A 61 -10.45 -9.37 -8.26
N GLU A 62 -10.69 -8.90 -9.49
CA GLU A 62 -11.59 -9.56 -10.44
C GLU A 62 -11.04 -10.92 -10.91
N ALA A 63 -9.72 -11.03 -11.09
CA ALA A 63 -9.07 -12.27 -11.53
C ALA A 63 -9.01 -13.35 -10.44
N PHE A 64 -8.72 -12.96 -9.19
CA PHE A 64 -8.43 -13.89 -8.09
C PHE A 64 -9.54 -13.97 -7.04
N GLY A 65 -10.47 -13.01 -6.99
CA GLY A 65 -11.58 -12.96 -6.03
C GLY A 65 -11.19 -12.57 -4.60
N GLU A 66 -9.89 -12.45 -4.33
CA GLU A 66 -9.36 -12.14 -3.01
C GLU A 66 -8.14 -11.22 -3.13
N LEU A 67 -8.18 -10.10 -2.41
CA LEU A 67 -7.10 -9.13 -2.40
C LEU A 67 -7.09 -8.33 -1.11
N THR A 68 -5.92 -8.22 -0.49
CA THR A 68 -5.69 -7.30 0.64
C THR A 68 -4.89 -6.10 0.17
N MET A 69 -5.41 -4.88 0.35
CA MET A 69 -4.75 -3.63 0.04
C MET A 69 -3.92 -3.14 1.24
N LEU A 70 -2.61 -2.99 1.04
CA LEU A 70 -1.75 -2.19 1.90
C LEU A 70 -1.61 -0.79 1.30
N SER A 71 -1.93 0.23 2.09
CA SER A 71 -1.64 1.61 1.74
C SER A 71 -1.56 2.45 3.01
N PHE A 72 -0.72 3.48 2.97
CA PHE A 72 -0.68 4.53 4.00
C PHE A 72 -1.54 5.75 3.65
N ASP A 73 -2.03 5.82 2.41
CA ASP A 73 -2.93 6.87 1.93
C ASP A 73 -4.38 6.50 2.27
N GLU A 74 -5.03 7.31 3.11
CA GLU A 74 -6.41 7.10 3.53
C GLU A 74 -7.39 7.09 2.37
N ARG A 75 -7.19 7.93 1.34
CA ARG A 75 -8.06 7.99 0.17
C ARG A 75 -8.02 6.67 -0.61
N VAL A 76 -6.84 6.07 -0.79
CA VAL A 76 -6.69 4.75 -1.41
C VAL A 76 -7.39 3.69 -0.57
N ARG A 77 -7.18 3.69 0.75
CA ARG A 77 -7.77 2.70 1.65
C ARG A 77 -9.31 2.75 1.63
N VAL A 78 -9.89 3.95 1.67
CA VAL A 78 -11.35 4.13 1.64
C VAL A 78 -11.91 3.64 0.31
N ASN A 79 -11.30 3.99 -0.82
CA ASN A 79 -11.72 3.48 -2.12
C ASN A 79 -11.58 1.96 -2.21
N ALA A 80 -10.46 1.39 -1.78
CA ALA A 80 -10.24 -0.05 -1.82
C ALA A 80 -11.30 -0.81 -0.99
N SER A 81 -11.64 -0.29 0.19
CA SER A 81 -12.73 -0.85 1.00
C SER A 81 -14.10 -0.70 0.33
N ALA A 82 -14.39 0.42 -0.31
CA ALA A 82 -15.65 0.65 -1.03
C ALA A 82 -15.80 -0.25 -2.26
N LEU A 83 -14.67 -0.64 -2.86
CA LEU A 83 -14.58 -1.59 -3.97
C LEU A 83 -14.59 -3.07 -3.51
N GLY A 84 -14.69 -3.34 -2.21
CA GLY A 84 -14.84 -4.70 -1.65
C GLY A 84 -13.55 -5.41 -1.27
N MET A 85 -12.39 -4.76 -1.38
CA MET A 85 -11.10 -5.34 -1.00
C MET A 85 -10.89 -5.31 0.53
N ALA A 86 -10.17 -6.30 1.05
CA ALA A 86 -9.70 -6.29 2.43
C ALA A 86 -8.59 -5.25 2.61
N LEU A 87 -8.44 -4.69 3.83
CA LEU A 87 -7.37 -3.75 4.12
C LEU A 87 -6.37 -4.34 5.11
N SER A 88 -5.07 -4.20 4.81
CA SER A 88 -4.02 -4.50 5.78
C SER A 88 -4.05 -3.48 6.93
N PRO A 89 -3.92 -3.90 8.20
CA PRO A 89 -3.95 -2.97 9.33
C PRO A 89 -2.77 -2.00 9.30
N MET A 90 -3.06 -0.72 9.54
CA MET A 90 -2.01 0.28 9.71
C MET A 90 -1.40 0.13 11.12
N PRO A 91 -0.06 0.10 11.28
CA PRO A 91 0.55 0.11 12.60
C PRO A 91 0.05 1.31 13.41
N ALA A 92 -0.39 1.11 14.66
CA ALA A 92 -1.02 2.14 15.50
C ALA A 92 -0.18 3.43 15.63
N ARG A 93 1.16 3.30 15.58
CA ARG A 93 2.10 4.42 15.63
C ARG A 93 2.00 5.34 14.40
N ILE A 94 1.70 4.78 13.23
CA ILE A 94 1.55 5.53 11.98
C ILE A 94 0.12 6.08 11.85
N ALA A 95 -0.90 5.32 12.27
CA ALA A 95 -2.29 5.79 12.27
C ALA A 95 -2.50 7.09 13.08
N ALA A 96 -1.74 7.26 14.17
CA ALA A 96 -1.78 8.48 14.97
C ALA A 96 -1.09 9.69 14.30
N GLN A 97 -0.10 9.45 13.42
CA GLN A 97 0.67 10.48 12.71
C GLN A 97 0.07 10.84 11.34
N ALA A 98 -0.55 9.89 10.65
CA ALA A 98 -1.07 10.03 9.28
C ALA A 98 -2.12 11.15 9.12
N ARG A 99 -2.88 11.48 10.17
CA ARG A 99 -3.91 12.53 10.14
C ARG A 99 -3.41 13.93 9.76
N ASN A 100 -2.10 14.18 9.88
CA ASN A 100 -1.50 15.50 9.65
C ASN A 100 -0.45 15.51 8.53
N TRP A 101 -0.28 14.39 7.80
CA TRP A 101 0.78 14.26 6.79
C TRP A 101 0.23 14.66 5.42
N PHE A 102 0.60 15.86 4.99
CA PHE A 102 0.43 16.30 3.60
C PHE A 102 1.31 15.45 2.67
N ASP A 103 0.70 14.95 1.59
CA ASP A 103 1.20 14.93 0.21
C ASP A 103 2.60 14.34 -0.10
N TRP A 104 2.96 13.18 0.46
CA TRP A 104 4.14 12.42 0.00
C TRP A 104 3.80 10.94 -0.27
N ASP A 105 3.99 10.54 -1.52
CA ASP A 105 3.73 9.22 -2.10
C ASP A 105 4.77 8.18 -1.65
N ILE A 106 4.38 7.29 -0.74
CA ILE A 106 4.92 5.92 -0.72
C ILE A 106 3.72 4.98 -0.76
N ARG A 107 3.52 4.36 -1.92
CA ARG A 107 2.40 3.45 -2.19
C ARG A 107 2.97 2.08 -2.50
N ILE A 108 3.21 1.32 -1.45
CA ILE A 108 3.51 -0.11 -1.59
C ILE A 108 2.15 -0.78 -1.66
N VAL A 109 1.69 -1.06 -2.89
CA VAL A 109 0.55 -1.95 -3.09
C VAL A 109 1.09 -3.37 -2.91
N ASP A 110 1.02 -3.87 -1.68
CA ASP A 110 1.26 -5.29 -1.42
C ASP A 110 -0.06 -6.03 -1.69
N VAL A 111 -0.13 -6.70 -2.85
CA VAL A 111 -1.26 -7.52 -3.27
C VAL A 111 -1.05 -8.91 -2.68
N GLN A 112 -1.53 -9.12 -1.45
CA GLN A 112 -1.46 -10.46 -0.85
C GLN A 112 -2.69 -11.28 -1.23
N LEU A 113 -2.51 -12.24 -2.14
CA LEU A 113 -3.51 -13.25 -2.48
C LEU A 113 -3.64 -14.26 -1.32
N SER A 114 -4.84 -14.47 -0.78
CA SER A 114 -5.03 -15.39 0.36
C SER A 114 -4.72 -16.86 0.04
N SER A 115 -4.68 -17.24 -1.24
CA SER A 115 -4.33 -18.56 -1.75
C SER A 115 -2.83 -18.76 -2.03
N CYS A 116 -1.98 -17.74 -1.85
CA CYS A 116 -0.54 -17.89 -2.03
C CYS A 116 0.13 -18.44 -0.75
N PRO A 117 0.75 -19.65 -0.77
CA PRO A 117 1.28 -20.31 0.43
C PRO A 117 2.65 -19.78 0.90
N GLN A 118 3.12 -18.66 0.35
CA GLN A 118 4.44 -18.10 0.68
C GLN A 118 4.31 -17.15 1.87
N ARG A 119 4.54 -17.71 3.07
CA ARG A 119 4.92 -17.07 4.35
C ARG A 119 4.45 -15.63 4.54
N SER A 120 3.40 -15.48 5.36
CA SER A 120 3.16 -14.28 6.17
C SER A 120 4.46 -13.87 6.88
N THR A 121 5.21 -12.96 6.27
CA THR A 121 6.33 -12.32 6.93
C THR A 121 5.73 -11.18 7.74
N SER A 122 5.24 -11.52 8.93
CA SER A 122 4.91 -10.53 9.96
C SER A 122 6.18 -9.76 10.29
N ILE A 123 6.39 -8.63 9.62
CA ILE A 123 7.43 -7.67 9.98
C ILE A 123 7.00 -7.03 11.30
N ARG A 124 7.54 -7.56 12.39
CA ARG A 124 7.28 -7.07 13.74
C ARG A 124 8.15 -5.83 13.96
N PHE A 125 7.55 -4.65 13.91
CA PHE A 125 8.24 -3.41 14.25
C PHE A 125 8.74 -3.49 15.71
N PRO A 126 10.05 -3.33 15.99
CA PRO A 126 10.52 -3.29 17.36
C PRO A 126 9.91 -2.07 18.07
N ASN A 127 9.35 -2.34 19.26
CA ASN A 127 8.69 -1.34 20.10
C ASN A 127 9.79 -0.45 20.70
N VAL A 128 10.01 0.74 20.13
CA VAL A 128 11.03 1.68 20.63
C VAL A 128 10.37 3.00 20.98
N ARG A 129 10.40 3.33 22.29
CA ARG A 129 9.96 4.62 22.83
C ARG A 129 10.83 5.72 22.25
N ALA A 130 10.21 6.79 21.75
CA ALA A 130 10.91 8.02 21.43
C ALA A 130 11.51 8.59 22.73
N ASN A 131 12.80 8.90 22.69
CA ASN A 131 13.51 9.63 23.74
C ASN A 131 13.71 11.06 23.25
#